data_AF-A0A7W1PD53-F1
#
_entry.id   AF-A0A7W1PD53-F1
#
_cell.length_a   1.000
_cell.length_b   1.000
_cell.length_c   1.000
_cell.angle_alpha   90.00
_cell.angle_beta   90.00
_cell.angle_gamma   90.00
#
_symmetry.space_group_name_H-M   'P 1'
#
loop_
_entity.id
_entity.type
_entity.pdbx_description
1 polymer ?
#
loop_
_entity_poly.entity_id
_entity_poly.type
_entity_poly.pdbx_seq_one_letter_code
_entity_poly.pdbx_strand_id
1 'polypeptide(L)'
;VDGEPDTRLGARSLLEGCGNRVVLEVAASEFLFVCHLKAGSVTVKEGQRVDRGQVVGRVGNSGNSTEPHVHVHLQTTPDAFGEGIPMYFHDYRDDARFVHRGMPTGGPNRRVVEHVDRVFADDLQGPPPGG
;
A
#
# COMPACT_ATOMS: atom_id res chain seq x y z
N VAL A 1 12.10 2.56 -10.08
CA VAL A 1 13.43 2.94 -9.52
C VAL A 1 13.90 1.83 -8.59
N ASP A 2 15.11 1.32 -8.80
CA ASP A 2 15.71 0.27 -7.96
C ASP A 2 17.24 0.42 -7.91
N GLY A 3 17.84 0.24 -6.74
CA GLY A 3 19.29 0.31 -6.53
C GLY A 3 19.76 1.08 -5.29
N GLU A 4 18.87 1.85 -4.65
CA GLU A 4 19.19 2.56 -3.39
C GLU A 4 19.31 1.54 -2.25
N PRO A 5 20.44 1.45 -1.54
CA PRO A 5 20.60 0.48 -0.46
C PRO A 5 19.65 0.78 0.71
N ASP A 6 19.25 -0.27 1.44
CA ASP A 6 18.49 -0.12 2.67
C ASP A 6 19.30 0.69 3.71
N THR A 7 18.65 1.64 4.39
CA THR A 7 19.28 2.40 5.46
C THR A 7 19.44 1.52 6.71
N ARG A 8 20.41 1.86 7.56
CA ARG A 8 20.48 1.28 8.91
C ARG A 8 19.23 1.65 9.70
N LEU A 9 18.78 0.76 10.57
CA LEU A 9 17.66 1.02 11.47
C LEU A 9 17.85 2.35 12.21
N GLY A 10 16.82 3.20 12.20
CA GLY A 10 16.83 4.54 12.80
C GLY A 10 17.55 5.63 11.99
N ALA A 11 18.29 5.29 10.92
CA ALA A 11 18.85 6.26 10.00
C ALA A 11 17.87 6.61 8.89
N ARG A 12 17.98 7.80 8.29
CA ARG A 12 17.09 8.29 7.22
C ARG A 12 17.91 8.92 6.10
N SER A 13 17.53 8.67 4.84
CA SER A 13 17.99 9.50 3.72
C SER A 13 17.02 10.66 3.53
N LEU A 14 17.48 11.90 3.75
CA LEU A 14 16.64 13.10 3.57
C LEU A 14 16.53 13.55 2.11
N LEU A 15 17.39 13.03 1.23
CA LEU A 15 17.41 13.35 -0.20
C LEU A 15 16.44 12.46 -0.99
N GLU A 16 16.29 11.19 -0.57
CA GLU A 16 15.50 10.18 -1.29
C GLU A 16 14.23 9.83 -0.51
N GLY A 17 13.19 10.68 -0.64
CA GLY A 17 11.94 10.53 0.13
C GLY A 17 11.32 9.13 0.06
N CYS A 18 11.15 8.58 -1.15
CA CYS A 18 10.52 7.26 -1.35
C CYS A 18 11.49 6.09 -1.54
N GLY A 19 12.81 6.33 -1.63
CA GLY A 19 13.80 5.29 -1.95
C GLY A 19 13.47 4.52 -3.23
N ASN A 20 13.74 3.21 -3.22
CA ASN A 20 13.32 2.31 -4.30
C ASN A 20 11.80 2.22 -4.33
N ARG A 21 11.24 2.33 -5.54
CA ARG A 21 9.80 2.45 -5.72
C ARG A 21 9.32 1.91 -7.06
N VAL A 22 8.06 1.50 -7.04
CA VAL A 22 7.24 1.26 -8.22
C VAL A 22 6.09 2.25 -8.20
N VAL A 23 5.84 2.89 -9.34
CA VAL A 23 4.69 3.77 -9.54
C VAL A 23 3.80 3.13 -10.60
N LEU A 24 2.53 2.91 -10.27
CA LEU A 24 1.57 2.25 -11.14
C LEU A 24 0.46 3.24 -11.49
N GLU A 25 0.22 3.47 -12.77
CA GLU A 25 -1.03 4.11 -13.21
C GLU A 25 -2.16 3.08 -13.08
N VAL A 26 -3.06 3.28 -12.12
CA VAL A 26 -4.14 2.33 -11.80
C VAL A 26 -5.48 2.73 -12.41
N ALA A 27 -5.63 4.02 -12.73
CA ALA A 27 -6.69 4.61 -13.54
C ALA A 27 -6.16 5.91 -14.16
N ALA A 28 -6.93 6.52 -15.06
CA ALA A 28 -6.54 7.78 -15.69
C ALA A 28 -6.24 8.86 -14.65
N SER A 29 -5.00 9.36 -14.63
CA SER A 29 -4.52 10.33 -13.64
C SER A 29 -4.60 9.85 -12.18
N GLU A 30 -4.52 8.54 -11.94
CA GLU A 30 -4.42 7.97 -10.60
C GLU A 30 -3.18 7.07 -10.51
N PHE A 31 -2.19 7.51 -9.73
CA PHE A 31 -0.89 6.85 -9.63
C PHE A 31 -0.68 6.30 -8.22
N LEU A 32 -0.54 4.98 -8.12
CA LEU A 32 -0.21 4.26 -6.89
C LEU A 32 1.31 4.19 -6.72
N PHE A 33 1.78 4.79 -5.64
CA PHE A 33 3.18 4.73 -5.22
C PHE A 33 3.36 3.59 -4.24
N VAL A 34 4.36 2.75 -4.49
CA VAL A 34 4.84 1.71 -3.57
C VAL A 34 6.30 2.00 -3.29
N CYS A 35 6.60 2.50 -2.08
CA CYS A 35 7.90 3.05 -1.71
C CYS A 35 8.63 2.19 -0.67
N HIS A 36 9.89 2.56 -0.40
CA HIS A 36 10.80 1.91 0.54
C HIS A 36 11.08 0.44 0.21
N LEU A 37 11.09 0.09 -1.08
CA LEU A 37 11.38 -1.28 -1.51
C LEU A 37 12.84 -1.64 -1.25
N LYS A 38 13.10 -2.93 -1.07
CA LYS A 38 14.46 -3.45 -0.91
C LYS A 38 15.25 -3.31 -2.20
N ALA A 39 16.51 -2.90 -2.10
CA ALA A 39 17.41 -2.79 -3.24
C ALA A 39 17.52 -4.12 -4.02
N GLY A 40 17.41 -4.04 -5.34
CA GLY A 40 17.49 -5.19 -6.25
C GLY A 40 16.29 -6.12 -6.17
N SER A 41 15.18 -5.68 -5.55
CA SER A 41 13.98 -6.51 -5.39
C SER A 41 12.87 -6.19 -6.38
N VAL A 42 12.96 -5.07 -7.11
CA VAL A 42 11.91 -4.68 -8.06
C VAL A 42 11.88 -5.68 -9.21
N THR A 43 10.72 -6.28 -9.45
CA THR A 43 10.52 -7.35 -10.43
C THR A 43 9.90 -6.87 -11.74
N VAL A 44 9.55 -5.60 -11.82
CA VAL A 44 8.85 -4.97 -12.96
C VAL A 44 9.71 -3.90 -13.62
N LYS A 45 9.38 -3.58 -14.87
CA LYS A 45 10.06 -2.55 -15.67
C LYS A 45 9.10 -1.44 -16.08
N GLU A 46 9.63 -0.28 -16.42
CA GLU A 46 8.83 0.81 -16.98
C GLU A 46 8.08 0.36 -18.25
N GLY A 47 6.82 0.77 -18.36
CA GLY A 47 5.92 0.37 -19.44
C GLY A 47 5.35 -1.06 -19.31
N GLN A 48 5.76 -1.84 -18.31
CA GLN A 48 5.21 -3.18 -18.09
C GLN A 48 3.79 -3.11 -17.51
N ARG A 49 2.87 -3.89 -18.11
CA ARG A 49 1.56 -4.13 -17.51
C ARG A 49 1.70 -5.03 -16.28
N VAL A 50 1.06 -4.62 -15.18
CA VAL A 50 1.04 -5.37 -13.91
C VAL A 50 -0.37 -5.87 -13.64
N ASP A 51 -0.51 -7.15 -13.35
CA ASP A 51 -1.79 -7.76 -13.02
C ASP A 51 -2.01 -7.81 -11.49
N ARG A 52 -3.28 -7.85 -11.05
CA ARG A 52 -3.61 -8.00 -9.63
C ARG A 52 -2.96 -9.27 -9.06
N GLY A 53 -2.33 -9.15 -7.89
CA GLY A 53 -1.60 -10.25 -7.24
C GLY A 53 -0.17 -10.46 -7.74
N GLN A 54 0.26 -9.75 -8.79
CA GLN A 54 1.64 -9.81 -9.25
C GLN A 54 2.58 -9.14 -8.24
N VAL A 55 3.65 -9.84 -7.87
CA VAL A 55 4.72 -9.28 -7.05
C VAL A 55 5.45 -8.20 -7.84
N VAL A 56 5.58 -7.00 -7.26
CA VAL A 56 6.30 -5.84 -7.85
C VAL A 56 7.63 -5.54 -7.16
N GLY A 57 7.85 -6.08 -5.96
CA GLY A 57 9.03 -5.82 -5.13
C GLY A 57 8.96 -6.50 -3.78
N ARG A 58 10.02 -6.38 -2.97
CA ARG A 58 10.03 -6.81 -1.57
C ARG A 58 10.09 -5.59 -0.64
N VAL A 59 9.46 -5.70 0.52
CA VAL A 59 9.58 -4.71 1.61
C VAL A 59 11.06 -4.49 1.94
N GLY A 60 11.47 -3.23 2.03
CA GLY A 60 12.81 -2.84 2.40
C GLY A 60 12.81 -1.68 3.39
N ASN A 61 13.93 -0.98 3.45
CA ASN A 61 14.14 0.19 4.30
C ASN A 61 14.92 1.29 3.56
N SER A 62 14.76 1.38 2.24
CA SER A 62 15.44 2.39 1.43
C SER A 62 14.78 3.77 1.56
N GLY A 63 15.55 4.83 1.36
CA GLY A 63 15.07 6.22 1.41
C GLY A 63 14.82 6.76 2.81
N ASN A 64 13.83 7.64 2.96
CA ASN A 64 13.45 8.27 4.22
C ASN A 64 12.60 7.34 5.12
N SER A 65 13.11 6.15 5.40
CA SER A 65 12.46 5.15 6.24
C SER A 65 13.31 4.85 7.47
N THR A 66 12.68 4.73 8.64
CA THR A 66 13.37 4.39 9.90
C THR A 66 13.42 2.91 10.21
N GLU A 67 12.46 2.15 9.68
CA GLU A 67 12.32 0.72 9.91
C GLU A 67 11.67 0.05 8.69
N PRO A 68 11.89 -1.26 8.46
CA PRO A 68 11.32 -1.92 7.29
C PRO A 68 9.79 -1.88 7.26
N HIS A 69 9.25 -1.18 6.27
CA HIS A 69 7.81 -1.10 6.02
C HIS A 69 7.56 -0.79 4.55
N VAL A 70 6.30 -0.90 4.12
CA VAL A 70 5.87 -0.43 2.80
C VAL A 70 5.02 0.81 3.00
N HIS A 71 5.42 1.88 2.33
CA HIS A 71 4.60 3.08 2.21
C HIS A 71 3.83 3.02 0.90
N VAL A 72 2.52 3.24 0.96
CA VAL A 72 1.65 3.34 -0.21
C VAL A 72 0.76 4.57 -0.15
N HIS A 73 0.59 5.23 -1.29
CA HIS A 73 -0.37 6.31 -1.48
C HIS A 73 -0.82 6.42 -2.94
N LEU A 74 -1.98 7.04 -3.15
CA LEU A 74 -2.44 7.46 -4.47
C LEU A 74 -2.26 8.97 -4.62
N GLN A 75 -1.91 9.40 -5.83
CA GLN A 75 -1.90 10.82 -6.20
C GLN A 75 -2.23 11.04 -7.68
N THR A 76 -2.46 12.30 -8.06
CA THR A 76 -2.94 12.68 -9.40
C THR A 76 -1.90 12.64 -10.52
N THR A 77 -0.61 12.59 -10.18
CA THR A 77 0.50 12.60 -11.16
C THR A 77 1.57 11.55 -10.81
N PRO A 78 2.44 11.14 -11.74
CA PRO A 78 3.55 10.24 -11.43
C PRO A 78 4.76 10.95 -10.77
N ASP A 79 4.63 12.25 -10.48
CA ASP A 79 5.71 13.10 -9.97
C ASP A 79 5.56 13.33 -8.47
N ALA A 80 6.65 13.60 -7.74
CA ALA A 80 6.63 13.73 -6.28
C ALA A 80 5.74 14.87 -5.69
N PHE A 81 5.10 15.67 -6.53
CA PHE A 81 4.30 16.85 -6.15
C PHE A 81 2.82 16.72 -6.56
N GLY A 82 2.34 15.51 -6.85
CA GLY A 82 0.93 15.25 -7.15
C GLY A 82 0.02 15.53 -5.95
N GLU A 83 -1.27 15.77 -6.22
CA GLU A 83 -2.26 15.89 -5.16
C GLU A 83 -2.61 14.49 -4.65
N GLY A 84 -2.52 14.27 -3.34
CA GLY A 84 -2.92 13.01 -2.71
C GLY A 84 -4.44 12.80 -2.83
N ILE A 85 -4.85 11.61 -3.27
CA ILE A 85 -6.26 11.26 -3.47
C ILE A 85 -6.67 10.07 -2.60
N PRO A 86 -7.98 9.90 -2.32
CA PRO A 86 -8.47 8.81 -1.48
C PRO A 86 -8.09 7.43 -2.02
N MET A 87 -7.58 6.55 -1.15
CA MET A 87 -7.28 5.16 -1.46
C MET A 87 -8.28 4.23 -0.77
N TYR A 88 -8.99 3.45 -1.58
CA TYR A 88 -9.98 2.49 -1.10
C TYR A 88 -9.40 1.08 -1.11
N PHE A 89 -9.61 0.38 0.00
CA PHE A 89 -9.27 -1.03 0.14
C PHE A 89 -10.51 -1.87 -0.14
N HIS A 90 -10.26 -3.07 -0.66
CA HIS A 90 -11.28 -4.09 -0.90
C HIS A 90 -11.11 -5.20 0.13
N ASP A 91 -12.23 -5.75 0.58
CA ASP A 91 -12.30 -7.00 1.36
C ASP A 91 -11.36 -7.04 2.57
N TYR A 92 -11.54 -6.10 3.49
CA TYR A 92 -10.75 -6.01 4.73
C TYR A 92 -11.64 -5.98 5.98
N ARG A 93 -11.04 -6.29 7.13
CA ARG A 93 -11.67 -6.12 8.46
C ARG A 93 -11.19 -4.84 9.14
N ASP A 94 -12.15 -4.03 9.59
CA ASP A 94 -11.96 -2.91 10.53
C ASP A 94 -12.52 -3.36 11.89
N ASP A 95 -11.62 -3.79 12.79
CA ASP A 95 -11.99 -4.52 14.01
C ASP A 95 -12.89 -5.74 13.68
N ALA A 96 -14.14 -5.77 14.19
CA ALA A 96 -15.10 -6.84 13.93
C ALA A 96 -15.91 -6.65 12.62
N ARG A 97 -15.76 -5.51 11.93
CA ARG A 97 -16.57 -5.15 10.77
C ARG A 97 -15.89 -5.58 9.48
N PHE A 98 -16.57 -6.40 8.67
CA PHE A 98 -16.17 -6.63 7.30
C PHE A 98 -16.52 -5.42 6.41
N VAL A 99 -15.57 -5.00 5.58
CA VAL A 99 -15.70 -3.88 4.65
C VAL A 99 -15.33 -4.37 3.24
N HIS A 100 -16.35 -4.55 2.39
CA HIS A 100 -16.15 -4.94 0.99
C HIS A 100 -15.39 -3.87 0.19
N ARG A 101 -15.72 -2.58 0.39
CA ARG A 101 -14.97 -1.45 -0.17
C ARG A 101 -15.05 -0.25 0.75
N GLY A 102 -13.92 0.32 1.13
CA GLY A 102 -13.89 1.49 1.99
C GLY A 102 -12.49 2.02 2.24
N MET A 103 -12.40 3.25 2.72
CA MET A 103 -11.16 3.81 3.24
C MET A 103 -11.02 3.39 4.71
N PRO A 104 -9.92 2.75 5.12
CA PRO A 104 -9.69 2.42 6.51
C PRO A 104 -9.68 3.68 7.37
N THR A 105 -10.52 3.72 8.39
CA THR A 105 -10.50 4.77 9.40
C THR A 105 -9.40 4.46 10.42
N GLY A 106 -8.21 5.03 10.21
CA GLY A 106 -7.07 4.84 11.10
C GLY A 106 -7.29 5.42 12.51
N GLY A 107 -6.48 4.98 13.47
CA GLY A 107 -6.46 5.48 14.85
C GLY A 107 -5.46 4.70 15.70
N PRO A 108 -4.96 5.28 16.82
CA PRO A 108 -3.85 4.71 17.60
C PRO A 108 -4.09 3.32 18.18
N ASN A 109 -5.35 2.87 18.26
CA ASN A 109 -5.74 1.56 18.78
C ASN A 109 -6.49 0.69 17.77
N ARG A 110 -6.54 1.08 16.49
CA ARG A 110 -7.26 0.32 15.46
C ARG A 110 -6.30 -0.60 14.70
N ARG A 111 -6.55 -1.90 14.77
CA ARG A 111 -5.90 -2.87 13.91
C ARG A 111 -6.75 -3.02 12.66
N VAL A 112 -6.36 -2.33 11.59
CA VAL A 112 -6.85 -2.65 10.25
C VAL A 112 -6.00 -3.83 9.77
N VAL A 113 -6.31 -5.05 10.22
CA VAL A 113 -5.57 -6.23 9.78
C VAL A 113 -6.49 -7.44 9.65
N GLU A 114 -6.91 -7.68 8.42
CA GLU A 114 -6.69 -8.94 7.69
C GLU A 114 -7.16 -8.74 6.24
N HIS A 115 -6.34 -9.13 5.26
CA HIS A 115 -6.85 -9.39 3.91
C HIS A 115 -7.69 -10.66 4.01
N VAL A 116 -9.00 -10.55 3.77
CA VAL A 116 -9.88 -11.71 3.87
C VAL A 116 -9.83 -12.45 2.53
N ASP A 117 -8.92 -13.42 2.41
CA ASP A 117 -8.79 -14.25 1.19
C ASP A 117 -10.08 -15.05 0.88
N ARG A 118 -10.97 -15.22 1.87
CA ARG A 118 -12.26 -15.94 1.75
C ARG A 118 -13.32 -15.35 2.67
N VAL A 119 -14.39 -14.79 2.09
CA VAL A 119 -15.64 -14.55 2.81
C VAL A 119 -16.34 -15.90 2.98
N PHE A 120 -16.40 -16.42 4.21
CA PHE A 120 -17.29 -17.55 4.49
C PHE A 120 -18.73 -17.02 4.50
N ALA A 121 -19.69 -17.78 3.98
CA ALA A 121 -21.10 -17.37 3.89
C ALA A 121 -21.71 -16.94 5.26
N ASP A 122 -21.09 -17.37 6.35
CA ASP A 122 -21.51 -17.09 7.73
C ASP A 122 -21.18 -15.65 8.17
N ASP A 123 -20.20 -14.98 7.53
CA ASP A 123 -19.82 -13.59 7.82
C ASP A 123 -20.83 -12.56 7.24
N LEU A 124 -21.79 -13.00 6.42
CA LEU A 124 -22.84 -12.15 5.84
C LEU A 124 -24.08 -12.01 6.74
N GLN A 125 -24.14 -12.75 7.85
CA GLN A 125 -25.25 -12.67 8.80
C GLN A 125 -24.92 -11.60 9.86
N GLY A 126 -25.16 -10.34 9.51
CA GLY A 126 -25.35 -9.30 10.52
C GLY A 126 -26.47 -9.70 11.50
N PRO A 127 -26.49 -9.14 12.72
CA PRO A 127 -27.56 -9.45 13.68
C PRO A 127 -28.93 -9.16 13.03
N PRO A 128 -29.94 -10.02 13.23
CA PRO A 128 -31.26 -9.80 12.65
C PRO A 128 -31.79 -8.44 13.12
N PRO A 129 -32.56 -7.71 12.27
CA PRO A 129 -33.15 -6.45 12.68
C PRO A 129 -34.02 -6.70 13.92
N GLY A 130 -33.71 -6.01 15.01
CA GLY A 130 -34.41 -6.13 16.28
C GLY A 130 -35.89 -5.80 16.12
N GLY A 131 -36.74 -6.68 16.66
CA GLY A 131 -38.15 -6.42 16.91
C GLY A 131 -38.37 -5.77 18.27
#